data_AF-A0A9X8UP08-F1
#
_entry.id   AF-A0A9X8UP08-F1
#
_cell.length_a   1.000
_cell.length_b   1.000
_cell.length_c   1.000
_cell.angle_alpha   90.00
_cell.angle_beta   90.00
_cell.angle_gamma   90.00
#
_symmetry.space_group_name_H-M   'P 1'
#
loop_
_entity.id
_entity.type
_entity.pdbx_description
1 polymer ?
#
loop_
_entity_poly.entity_id
_entity_poly.type
_entity_poly.pdbx_seq_one_letter_code
_entity_poly.pdbx_strand_id
1 'polypeptide(L)'
;MKPYLPRAARNYLEQLRRALDFLSLQERNEVIETTKQEILRLPGGGRRKSDLVRLLGEPASRALKFERHEPEALEVGSGKYFLTRILAWPIFALALLTLMVVLFAPPQAALANEQSFGFVAGGVGGLLGQLELLIGSQLIWLAFIPVILSLVPLWLPNSAGTTIHILGAVIMTVICAAGGGQLSLFFIPVTVLLWAQVFTPLLMMRGSMASPGPGWLVCAAVLLILVLGYASYQGLAGFSAAPWLIVAPAALLAVLAMLLPFRWKLAHIALVAAGLLVMAAGFVAALPGTYGAVLAWPWLAGGMSFAVGHLALAAGMWHERARKLLALF
;
A
#
# COMPACT_ATOMS: atom_id res chain seq x y z
N MET A 1 49.39 22.89 28.50
CA MET A 1 49.44 21.71 29.39
C MET A 1 48.28 20.79 29.04
N LYS A 2 48.51 19.53 28.63
CA LYS A 2 47.41 18.59 28.39
C LYS A 2 46.73 18.29 29.74
N PRO A 3 45.44 18.58 29.93
CA PRO A 3 44.77 18.33 31.21
C PRO A 3 44.79 16.83 31.49
N TYR A 4 45.47 16.42 32.56
CA TYR A 4 45.53 15.03 32.97
C TYR A 4 44.16 14.59 33.50
N LEU A 5 43.55 13.62 32.83
CA LEU A 5 42.30 13.01 33.29
C LEU A 5 42.53 12.23 34.60
N PRO A 6 41.59 12.27 35.55
CA PRO A 6 41.61 11.42 36.74
C PRO A 6 41.60 9.92 36.38
N ARG A 7 42.08 9.07 37.30
CA ARG A 7 42.16 7.60 37.08
C ARG A 7 40.80 6.98 36.77
N ALA A 8 39.73 7.44 37.44
CA ALA A 8 38.38 6.94 37.19
C ALA A 8 37.87 7.27 35.77
N ALA A 9 38.11 8.50 35.31
CA ALA A 9 37.78 8.91 33.94
C ALA A 9 38.56 8.12 32.88
N ARG A 10 39.86 7.86 33.10
CA ARG A 10 40.66 7.03 32.20
C ARG A 10 40.13 5.60 32.10
N ASN A 11 39.83 4.98 33.24
CA ASN A 11 39.27 3.62 33.27
C ASN A 11 37.89 3.57 32.59
N TYR A 12 37.06 4.60 32.75
CA TYR A 12 35.77 4.69 32.07
C TYR A 12 35.94 4.77 30.54
N LEU A 13 36.85 5.62 30.05
CA LEU A 13 37.13 5.75 28.62
C LEU A 13 37.75 4.47 28.03
N GLU A 14 38.58 3.74 28.77
CA GLU A 14 39.10 2.43 28.33
C GLU A 14 37.98 1.38 28.24
N GLN A 15 37.07 1.34 29.21
CA GLN A 15 35.91 0.45 29.17
C GLN A 15 34.97 0.80 28.01
N LEU A 16 34.74 2.10 27.78
CA LEU A 16 33.97 2.58 26.63
C LEU A 16 34.67 2.22 25.31
N ARG A 17 36.00 2.36 25.22
CA ARG A 17 36.77 2.00 24.02
C ARG A 17 36.63 0.53 23.64
N ARG A 18 36.63 -0.37 24.64
CA ARG A 18 36.38 -1.80 24.44
C ARG A 18 34.93 -2.07 24.06
N ALA A 19 33.98 -1.38 24.68
CA ALA A 19 32.57 -1.53 24.35
C ALA A 19 32.23 -1.02 22.93
N LEU A 20 32.99 -0.06 22.41
CA LEU A 20 32.89 0.47 21.04
C LEU A 20 33.70 -0.35 20.01
N ASP A 21 34.06 -1.61 20.30
CA ASP A 21 34.87 -2.43 19.41
C ASP A 21 34.22 -2.68 18.03
N PHE A 22 32.89 -2.52 17.93
CA PHE A 22 32.13 -2.63 16.69
C PHE A 22 32.25 -1.41 15.75
N LEU A 23 32.78 -0.27 16.21
CA LEU A 23 32.99 0.92 15.38
C LEU A 23 34.37 0.91 14.71
N SER A 24 34.47 1.62 13.58
CA SER A 24 35.75 1.88 12.91
C SER A 24 36.70 2.68 13.82
N LEU A 25 38.02 2.57 13.57
CA LEU A 25 39.04 3.18 14.43
C LEU A 25 38.92 4.72 14.48
N GLN A 26 38.48 5.35 13.38
CA GLN A 26 38.24 6.79 13.31
C GLN A 26 37.02 7.21 14.14
N GLU A 27 35.86 6.59 13.91
CA GLU A 27 34.62 6.88 14.67
C GLU A 27 34.81 6.64 16.16
N ARG A 28 35.49 5.55 16.53
CA ARG A 28 35.80 5.22 17.91
C ARG A 28 36.62 6.32 18.60
N ASN A 29 37.62 6.87 17.92
CA ASN A 29 38.45 7.95 18.46
C ASN A 29 37.65 9.26 18.61
N GLU A 30 36.74 9.54 17.68
CA GLU A 30 35.87 10.71 17.74
C GLU A 30 34.89 10.64 18.91
N VAL A 31 34.25 9.49 19.12
CA VAL A 31 33.35 9.25 20.27
C VAL A 31 34.12 9.37 21.59
N ILE A 32 35.35 8.85 21.66
CA ILE A 32 36.21 8.94 22.85
C ILE A 32 36.61 10.39 23.13
N GLU A 33 37.04 11.16 22.13
CA GLU A 33 37.41 12.57 22.33
C GLU A 33 36.20 13.42 22.73
N THR A 34 35.04 13.20 22.12
CA THR A 34 33.79 13.87 22.49
C THR A 34 33.41 13.56 23.94
N THR A 35 33.45 12.29 24.32
CA THR A 35 33.15 11.85 25.70
C THR A 35 34.17 12.41 26.69
N LYS A 36 35.45 12.49 26.31
CA LYS A 36 36.51 13.12 27.12
C LYS A 36 36.25 14.61 27.34
N GLN A 37 35.81 15.35 26.31
CA GLN A 37 35.42 16.75 26.46
C GLN A 37 34.22 16.90 27.39
N GLU A 38 33.23 16.00 27.29
CA GLU A 38 32.07 16.00 28.18
C GLU A 38 32.47 15.73 29.64
N ILE A 39 33.35 14.75 29.90
CA ILE A 39 33.87 14.46 31.25
C ILE A 39 34.58 15.68 31.86
N LEU A 40 35.33 16.44 31.06
CA LEU A 40 36.00 17.66 31.53
C LEU A 40 35.01 18.76 31.92
N ARG A 41 33.79 18.76 31.35
CA ARG A 41 32.73 19.72 31.67
C ARG A 41 31.87 19.29 32.88
N LEU A 42 31.99 18.05 33.36
CA LEU A 42 31.21 17.57 34.50
C LEU A 42 31.69 18.21 35.82
N PRO A 43 30.77 18.46 36.77
CA PRO A 43 31.13 18.90 38.11
C PRO A 43 32.01 17.83 38.78
N GLY A 44 33.28 18.17 39.02
CA GLY A 44 34.27 17.25 39.58
C GLY A 44 35.14 16.49 38.57
N GLY A 45 35.02 16.76 37.27
CA GLY A 45 35.97 16.33 36.23
C GLY A 45 36.19 14.81 36.11
N GLY A 46 35.22 14.00 36.54
CA GLY A 46 35.33 12.54 36.52
C GLY A 46 36.25 11.93 37.59
N ARG A 47 36.40 12.57 38.76
CA ARG A 47 37.19 12.05 39.88
C ARG A 47 36.60 10.79 40.52
N ARG A 48 35.28 10.65 40.57
CA ARG A 48 34.57 9.51 41.18
C ARG A 48 33.86 8.65 40.12
N LYS A 49 34.00 7.33 40.25
CA LYS A 49 33.37 6.36 39.33
C LYS A 49 31.85 6.40 39.40
N SER A 50 31.28 6.50 40.61
CA SER A 50 29.82 6.57 40.82
C SER A 50 29.19 7.74 40.08
N ASP A 51 29.86 8.90 40.10
CA ASP A 51 29.35 10.12 39.48
C ASP A 51 29.40 10.04 37.95
N LEU A 52 30.46 9.43 37.41
CA LEU A 52 30.59 9.14 35.98
C LEU A 52 29.47 8.20 35.51
N VAL A 53 29.25 7.08 36.21
CA VAL A 53 28.19 6.11 35.83
C VAL A 53 26.81 6.74 35.99
N ARG A 54 26.57 7.55 37.03
CA ARG A 54 25.28 8.21 37.25
C ARG A 54 24.97 9.25 36.17
N LEU A 55 25.97 10.03 35.74
CA LEU A 55 25.78 11.15 34.81
C LEU A 55 25.90 10.72 33.34
N LEU A 56 26.77 9.77 33.02
CA LEU A 56 27.06 9.34 31.65
C LEU A 56 26.48 7.96 31.32
N GLY A 57 25.96 7.23 32.30
CA GLY A 57 25.55 5.84 32.17
C GLY A 57 26.72 4.87 32.24
N GLU A 58 26.42 3.57 32.29
CA GLU A 58 27.45 2.53 32.20
C GLU A 58 28.12 2.53 30.82
N PRO A 59 29.43 2.24 30.71
CA PRO A 59 30.14 2.26 29.43
C PRO A 59 29.49 1.39 28.35
N ALA A 60 28.97 0.22 28.72
CA ALA A 60 28.26 -0.67 27.80
C ALA A 60 26.94 -0.05 27.32
N SER A 61 26.11 0.45 28.24
CA SER A 61 24.85 1.14 27.91
C SER A 61 25.05 2.39 27.03
N ARG A 62 26.19 3.08 27.22
CA ARG A 62 26.55 4.23 26.42
C ARG A 62 27.05 3.83 25.03
N ALA A 63 27.81 2.73 24.93
CA ALA A 63 28.23 2.18 23.64
C ALA A 63 27.05 1.72 22.79
N LEU A 64 26.03 1.09 23.39
CA LEU A 64 24.80 0.67 22.70
C LEU A 64 24.08 1.83 21.99
N LYS A 65 24.20 3.07 22.48
CA LYS A 65 23.63 4.26 21.81
C LYS A 65 24.30 4.60 20.48
N PHE A 66 25.53 4.11 20.27
CA PHE A 66 26.31 4.29 19.04
C PHE A 66 26.29 3.05 18.16
N GLU A 67 25.75 1.94 18.65
CA GLU A 67 25.49 0.78 17.81
C GLU A 67 24.41 1.18 16.80
N ARG A 68 24.79 1.17 15.52
CA ARG A 68 23.89 1.40 14.40
C ARG A 68 22.90 0.24 14.35
N HIS A 69 21.92 0.25 15.24
CA HIS A 69 20.76 -0.61 15.11
C HIS A 69 20.05 -0.15 13.84
N GLU A 70 19.98 -1.02 12.84
CA GLU A 70 18.97 -0.85 11.79
C GLU A 70 17.64 -0.69 12.54
N PRO A 71 16.92 0.44 12.41
CA PRO A 71 15.65 0.60 13.11
C PRO A 71 14.76 -0.59 12.75
N GLU A 72 14.14 -1.25 13.74
CA GLU A 72 13.30 -2.47 13.58
C GLU A 72 12.30 -2.36 12.40
N ALA A 73 11.88 -1.14 12.06
CA ALA A 73 11.08 -0.82 10.86
C ALA A 73 11.73 -1.20 9.50
N LEU A 74 13.01 -1.55 9.49
CA LEU A 74 13.79 -1.96 8.32
C LEU A 74 14.13 -3.45 8.31
N GLU A 75 13.75 -4.24 9.34
CA GLU A 75 13.95 -5.70 9.44
C GLU A 75 13.12 -6.48 8.41
N VAL A 76 13.44 -6.27 7.14
CA VAL A 76 12.84 -6.99 6.02
C VAL A 76 13.98 -7.34 5.11
N GLY A 77 14.33 -8.63 5.04
CA GLY A 77 15.55 -9.12 4.36
C GLY A 77 15.68 -8.77 2.87
N SER A 78 14.65 -8.18 2.24
CA SER A 78 14.76 -7.54 0.93
C SER A 78 13.69 -6.47 0.69
N GLY A 79 14.02 -5.45 -0.11
CA GLY A 79 13.06 -4.44 -0.57
C GLY A 79 11.89 -5.01 -1.38
N LYS A 80 12.13 -6.12 -2.10
CA LYS A 80 11.10 -6.90 -2.79
C LYS A 80 10.05 -7.39 -1.80
N TYR A 81 10.48 -8.05 -0.73
CA TYR A 81 9.58 -8.64 0.26
C TYR A 81 8.77 -7.56 1.00
N PHE A 82 9.36 -6.40 1.28
CA PHE A 82 8.65 -5.25 1.85
C PHE A 82 7.53 -4.74 0.95
N LEU A 83 7.83 -4.45 -0.33
CA LEU A 83 6.84 -3.97 -1.29
C LEU A 83 5.73 -5.00 -1.51
N THR A 84 6.09 -6.27 -1.66
CA THR A 84 5.12 -7.36 -1.80
C THR A 84 4.20 -7.46 -0.59
N ARG A 85 4.73 -7.32 0.64
CA ARG A 85 3.92 -7.40 1.86
C ARG A 85 2.98 -6.21 2.03
N ILE A 86 3.43 -5.00 1.71
CA ILE A 86 2.58 -3.79 1.77
C ILE A 86 1.46 -3.84 0.73
N LEU A 87 1.71 -4.43 -0.44
CA LEU A 87 0.71 -4.55 -1.49
C LEU A 87 -0.25 -5.73 -1.27
N ALA A 88 0.24 -6.90 -0.88
CA ALA A 88 -0.57 -8.12 -0.81
C ALA A 88 -1.80 -7.98 0.11
N TRP A 89 -1.67 -7.36 1.29
CA TRP A 89 -2.76 -7.26 2.26
C TRP A 89 -3.93 -6.35 1.81
N PRO A 90 -3.70 -5.11 1.34
CA PRO A 90 -4.76 -4.28 0.76
C PRO A 90 -5.43 -4.93 -0.46
N ILE A 91 -4.66 -5.63 -1.30
CA ILE A 91 -5.19 -6.32 -2.49
C ILE A 91 -6.08 -7.47 -2.05
N PHE A 92 -5.63 -8.29 -1.10
CA PHE A 92 -6.42 -9.36 -0.50
C PHE A 92 -7.71 -8.82 0.11
N ALA A 93 -7.63 -7.73 0.89
CA ALA A 93 -8.80 -7.11 1.50
C ALA A 93 -9.83 -6.65 0.46
N LEU A 94 -9.40 -5.94 -0.59
CA LEU A 94 -10.30 -5.49 -1.66
C LEU A 94 -10.85 -6.67 -2.47
N ALA A 95 -10.04 -7.68 -2.75
CA ALA A 95 -10.46 -8.89 -3.46
C ALA A 95 -11.50 -9.66 -2.66
N LEU A 96 -11.30 -9.82 -1.35
CA LEU A 96 -12.24 -10.48 -0.45
C LEU A 96 -13.54 -9.69 -0.34
N LEU A 97 -13.46 -8.37 -0.24
CA LEU A 97 -14.63 -7.48 -0.18
C LEU A 97 -15.41 -7.54 -1.52
N THR A 98 -14.70 -7.57 -2.65
CA THR A 98 -15.30 -7.77 -3.98
C THR A 98 -15.95 -9.14 -4.09
N LEU A 99 -15.30 -10.21 -3.62
CA LEU A 99 -15.89 -11.55 -3.55
C LEU A 99 -17.18 -11.52 -2.72
N MET A 100 -17.17 -10.94 -1.52
CA MET A 100 -18.35 -10.86 -0.67
C MET A 100 -19.49 -10.11 -1.35
N VAL A 101 -19.20 -9.02 -2.05
CA VAL A 101 -20.24 -8.29 -2.78
C VAL A 101 -20.72 -9.03 -4.00
N VAL A 102 -19.87 -9.69 -4.76
CA VAL A 102 -20.33 -10.53 -5.87
C VAL A 102 -21.21 -11.67 -5.36
N LEU A 103 -20.84 -12.32 -4.25
CA LEU A 103 -21.59 -13.44 -3.66
C LEU A 103 -22.92 -13.04 -3.01
N PHE A 104 -22.94 -11.92 -2.28
CA PHE A 104 -24.03 -11.56 -1.36
C PHE A 104 -24.72 -10.25 -1.70
N ALA A 105 -24.31 -9.54 -2.78
CA ALA A 105 -25.07 -8.37 -3.21
C ALA A 105 -26.51 -8.78 -3.53
N PRO A 106 -27.48 -7.92 -3.19
CA PRO A 106 -28.87 -8.16 -3.52
C PRO A 106 -29.00 -8.45 -5.03
N PRO A 107 -29.86 -9.40 -5.43
CA PRO A 107 -29.99 -9.80 -6.82
C PRO A 107 -30.37 -8.57 -7.65
N GLN A 108 -29.40 -8.05 -8.40
CA GLN A 108 -29.57 -6.92 -9.30
C GLN A 108 -30.64 -7.22 -10.39
N ALA A 109 -31.01 -8.50 -10.52
CA ALA A 109 -32.11 -9.03 -11.30
C ALA A 109 -33.51 -8.49 -10.94
N ALA A 110 -33.71 -7.88 -9.76
CA ALA A 110 -34.99 -7.27 -9.41
C ALA A 110 -35.12 -5.79 -9.86
N LEU A 111 -34.02 -5.15 -10.30
CA LEU A 111 -33.99 -3.72 -10.64
C LEU A 111 -33.58 -3.45 -12.10
N ALA A 112 -32.96 -4.41 -12.78
CA ALA A 112 -32.76 -4.37 -14.23
C ALA A 112 -33.94 -5.08 -14.91
N ASN A 113 -34.71 -4.34 -15.71
CA ASN A 113 -35.88 -4.80 -16.45
C ASN A 113 -35.71 -6.18 -17.13
N GLU A 114 -36.84 -6.89 -17.20
CA GLU A 114 -37.11 -8.17 -17.87
C GLU A 114 -36.16 -8.50 -19.03
N GLN A 115 -35.12 -9.30 -18.76
CA GLN A 115 -34.60 -10.36 -19.64
C GLN A 115 -33.39 -11.03 -18.96
N SER A 116 -33.69 -12.13 -18.28
CA SER A 116 -32.85 -13.31 -17.97
C SER A 116 -32.83 -13.66 -16.49
N PHE A 117 -33.38 -14.84 -16.17
CA PHE A 117 -33.00 -15.58 -14.98
C PHE A 117 -31.52 -15.99 -15.12
N GLY A 118 -30.65 -15.33 -14.38
CA GLY A 118 -29.20 -15.55 -14.41
C GLY A 118 -28.46 -14.52 -13.55
N PHE A 119 -27.31 -14.88 -13.01
CA PHE A 119 -26.47 -14.06 -12.15
C PHE A 119 -25.89 -12.84 -12.90
N VAL A 120 -25.94 -12.83 -14.24
CA VAL A 120 -25.50 -11.74 -15.11
C VAL A 120 -26.72 -11.03 -15.74
N ALA A 121 -27.23 -9.97 -15.10
CA ALA A 121 -28.06 -8.99 -15.80
C ALA A 121 -27.18 -8.16 -16.76
N GLY A 122 -27.04 -8.60 -18.01
CA GLY A 122 -26.34 -7.83 -19.03
C GLY A 122 -25.82 -8.64 -20.22
N GLY A 123 -26.68 -8.84 -21.22
CA GLY A 123 -26.30 -9.17 -22.60
C GLY A 123 -25.72 -10.57 -22.82
N VAL A 124 -26.46 -11.41 -23.55
CA VAL A 124 -26.11 -12.76 -24.01
C VAL A 124 -24.79 -12.82 -24.86
N GLY A 125 -24.13 -11.69 -25.12
CA GLY A 125 -22.97 -11.57 -26.00
C GLY A 125 -21.58 -11.62 -25.35
N GLY A 126 -21.46 -11.56 -24.01
CA GLY A 126 -20.15 -11.54 -23.31
C GLY A 126 -19.60 -12.92 -22.95
N LEU A 127 -18.28 -13.06 -22.81
CA LEU A 127 -17.62 -14.32 -22.41
C LEU A 127 -18.15 -14.87 -21.08
N LEU A 128 -18.44 -14.01 -20.10
CA LEU A 128 -19.00 -14.46 -18.81
C LEU A 128 -20.45 -14.94 -18.96
N GLY A 129 -21.26 -14.29 -19.81
CA GLY A 129 -22.61 -14.76 -20.11
C GLY A 129 -22.60 -16.11 -20.85
N GLN A 130 -21.68 -16.30 -21.80
CA GLN A 130 -21.50 -17.59 -22.49
C GLN A 130 -20.98 -18.69 -21.56
N LEU A 131 -20.06 -18.35 -20.66
CA LEU A 131 -19.58 -19.30 -19.65
C LEU A 131 -20.67 -19.66 -18.66
N GLU A 132 -21.49 -18.72 -18.20
CA GLU A 132 -22.63 -19.01 -17.32
C GLU A 132 -23.58 -20.05 -17.96
N LEU A 133 -23.85 -19.94 -19.26
CA LEU A 133 -24.66 -20.92 -19.99
C LEU A 133 -24.03 -22.31 -20.03
N LEU A 134 -22.69 -22.41 -20.02
CA LEU A 134 -21.95 -23.67 -20.12
C LEU A 134 -21.72 -24.33 -18.75
N ILE A 135 -21.32 -23.56 -17.74
CA ILE A 135 -20.88 -24.06 -16.43
C ILE A 135 -21.84 -23.70 -15.28
N GLY A 136 -22.87 -22.90 -15.54
CA GLY A 136 -23.89 -22.52 -14.57
C GLY A 136 -23.33 -21.75 -13.38
N SER A 137 -23.87 -22.02 -12.19
CA SER A 137 -23.49 -21.36 -10.93
C SER A 137 -22.02 -21.59 -10.53
N GLN A 138 -21.30 -22.52 -11.17
CA GLN A 138 -19.88 -22.73 -10.93
C GLN A 138 -19.01 -21.54 -11.35
N LEU A 139 -19.54 -20.64 -12.18
CA LEU A 139 -18.88 -19.39 -12.55
C LEU A 139 -18.50 -18.54 -11.33
N ILE A 140 -19.17 -18.74 -10.20
CA ILE A 140 -18.89 -18.06 -8.93
C ILE A 140 -17.46 -18.29 -8.41
N TRP A 141 -16.84 -19.42 -8.75
CA TRP A 141 -15.46 -19.73 -8.35
C TRP A 141 -14.43 -18.76 -8.93
N LEU A 142 -14.77 -18.09 -10.04
CA LEU A 142 -13.94 -17.08 -10.66
C LEU A 142 -13.67 -15.90 -9.72
N ALA A 143 -14.61 -15.57 -8.82
CA ALA A 143 -14.44 -14.48 -7.87
C ALA A 143 -13.39 -14.79 -6.79
N PHE A 144 -13.03 -16.06 -6.58
CA PHE A 144 -11.98 -16.47 -5.63
C PHE A 144 -10.57 -16.34 -6.21
N ILE A 145 -10.42 -16.35 -7.54
CA ILE A 145 -9.15 -16.24 -8.24
C ILE A 145 -8.30 -15.07 -7.71
N PRO A 146 -8.79 -13.81 -7.69
CA PRO A 146 -7.98 -12.69 -7.20
C PRO A 146 -7.64 -12.78 -5.71
N VAL A 147 -8.53 -13.37 -4.89
CA VAL A 147 -8.30 -13.56 -3.45
C VAL A 147 -7.11 -14.48 -3.23
N ILE A 148 -7.10 -15.65 -3.88
CA ILE A 148 -6.02 -16.62 -3.75
C ILE A 148 -4.70 -16.03 -4.29
N LEU A 149 -4.76 -15.44 -5.48
CA LEU A 149 -3.57 -14.92 -6.17
C LEU A 149 -2.92 -13.73 -5.45
N SER A 150 -3.68 -12.91 -4.73
CA SER A 150 -3.14 -11.79 -3.95
C SER A 150 -2.17 -12.23 -2.86
N LEU A 151 -2.36 -13.44 -2.31
CA LEU A 151 -1.54 -14.00 -1.25
C LEU A 151 -0.37 -14.83 -1.77
N VAL A 152 -0.46 -15.41 -2.98
CA VAL A 152 0.60 -16.26 -3.57
C VAL A 152 2.01 -15.67 -3.42
N PRO A 153 2.25 -14.36 -3.67
CA PRO A 153 3.58 -13.78 -3.55
C PRO A 153 4.17 -13.76 -2.13
N LEU A 154 3.35 -13.93 -1.08
CA LEU A 154 3.81 -14.05 0.30
C LEU A 154 4.38 -15.43 0.61
N TRP A 155 3.87 -16.47 -0.07
CA TRP A 155 4.24 -17.88 0.16
C TRP A 155 5.31 -18.37 -0.82
N LEU A 156 5.31 -17.84 -2.05
CA LEU A 156 6.21 -18.23 -3.13
C LEU A 156 6.98 -17.01 -3.67
N PRO A 157 8.07 -16.57 -3.01
CA PRO A 157 8.83 -15.38 -3.43
C PRO A 157 9.67 -15.56 -4.71
N ASN A 158 9.73 -16.80 -5.22
CA ASN A 158 10.57 -17.23 -6.34
C ASN A 158 9.95 -16.93 -7.72
N SER A 159 10.69 -17.26 -8.78
CA SER A 159 10.24 -17.14 -10.17
C SER A 159 8.88 -17.82 -10.42
N ALA A 160 8.68 -19.02 -9.86
CA ALA A 160 7.43 -19.76 -9.97
C ALA A 160 6.21 -18.98 -9.44
N GLY A 161 6.34 -18.31 -8.29
CA GLY A 161 5.26 -17.48 -7.74
C GLY A 161 4.96 -16.26 -8.61
N THR A 162 6.00 -15.70 -9.24
CA THR A 162 5.84 -14.58 -10.19
C THR A 162 5.07 -15.03 -11.44
N THR A 163 5.37 -16.22 -11.98
CA THR A 163 4.65 -16.80 -13.12
C THR A 163 3.18 -17.04 -12.81
N ILE A 164 2.86 -17.62 -11.65
CA ILE A 164 1.48 -17.84 -11.20
C ILE A 164 0.73 -16.51 -11.11
N HIS A 165 1.37 -15.48 -10.55
CA HIS A 165 0.75 -14.17 -10.39
C HIS A 165 0.52 -13.46 -11.73
N ILE A 166 1.45 -13.54 -12.68
CA ILE A 166 1.27 -13.04 -14.05
C ILE A 166 0.13 -13.77 -14.74
N LEU A 167 0.11 -15.11 -14.69
CA LEU A 167 -0.96 -15.91 -15.28
C LEU A 167 -2.32 -15.48 -14.72
N GLY A 168 -2.39 -15.31 -13.40
CA GLY A 168 -3.57 -14.84 -12.70
C GLY A 168 -4.03 -13.45 -13.11
N ALA A 169 -3.12 -12.48 -13.21
CA ALA A 169 -3.43 -11.13 -13.68
C ALA A 169 -3.90 -11.11 -15.14
N VAL A 170 -3.30 -11.93 -16.00
CA VAL A 170 -3.73 -12.12 -17.40
C VAL A 170 -5.15 -12.70 -17.46
N ILE A 171 -5.43 -13.77 -16.70
CA ILE A 171 -6.77 -14.37 -16.62
C ILE A 171 -7.81 -13.31 -16.21
N MET A 172 -7.53 -12.56 -15.14
CA MET A 172 -8.43 -11.49 -14.67
C MET A 172 -8.57 -10.35 -15.67
N THR A 173 -7.54 -10.06 -16.46
CA THR A 173 -7.61 -9.07 -17.55
C THR A 173 -8.53 -9.54 -18.66
N VAL A 174 -8.45 -10.82 -19.06
CA VAL A 174 -9.36 -11.42 -20.05
C VAL A 174 -10.80 -11.36 -19.54
N ILE A 175 -11.01 -11.66 -18.25
CA ILE A 175 -12.33 -11.58 -17.63
C ILE A 175 -12.87 -10.14 -17.63
N CYS A 176 -12.04 -9.15 -17.32
CA CYS A 176 -12.43 -7.74 -17.36
C CYS A 176 -12.71 -7.24 -18.80
N ALA A 177 -11.91 -7.67 -19.78
CA ALA A 177 -11.99 -7.18 -21.15
C ALA A 177 -13.05 -7.89 -22.00
N ALA A 178 -13.10 -9.23 -21.92
CA ALA A 178 -13.99 -10.07 -22.72
C ALA A 178 -15.24 -10.51 -21.97
N GLY A 179 -15.28 -10.36 -20.64
CA GLY A 179 -16.37 -10.86 -19.82
C GLY A 179 -17.74 -10.31 -20.20
N GLY A 180 -17.79 -9.03 -20.60
CA GLY A 180 -19.03 -8.35 -20.92
C GLY A 180 -19.91 -8.13 -19.67
N GLY A 181 -20.80 -7.15 -19.75
CA GLY A 181 -21.77 -6.88 -18.68
C GLY A 181 -21.17 -6.27 -17.41
N GLN A 182 -22.04 -6.03 -16.42
CA GLN A 182 -21.71 -5.27 -15.21
C GLN A 182 -20.77 -6.02 -14.24
N LEU A 183 -20.79 -7.35 -14.23
CA LEU A 183 -19.94 -8.16 -13.35
C LEU A 183 -18.44 -7.96 -13.61
N SER A 184 -18.05 -7.77 -14.87
CA SER A 184 -16.66 -7.49 -15.25
C SER A 184 -16.11 -6.23 -14.57
N LEU A 185 -16.95 -5.22 -14.35
CA LEU A 185 -16.56 -3.93 -13.75
C LEU A 185 -16.13 -4.06 -12.29
N PHE A 186 -16.68 -5.03 -11.55
CA PHE A 186 -16.32 -5.28 -10.15
C PHE A 186 -14.88 -5.77 -10.00
N PHE A 187 -14.36 -6.47 -11.01
CA PHE A 187 -13.02 -7.04 -10.99
C PHE A 187 -11.92 -6.10 -11.50
N ILE A 188 -12.27 -5.00 -12.18
CA ILE A 188 -11.30 -4.05 -12.73
C ILE A 188 -10.33 -3.52 -11.66
N PRO A 189 -10.79 -2.98 -10.51
CA PRO A 189 -9.88 -2.45 -9.48
C PRO A 189 -8.89 -3.49 -8.96
N VAL A 190 -9.38 -4.71 -8.73
CA VAL A 190 -8.57 -5.80 -8.21
C VAL A 190 -7.56 -6.29 -9.27
N THR A 191 -7.95 -6.31 -10.54
CA THR A 191 -7.07 -6.68 -11.65
C THR A 191 -5.92 -5.69 -11.82
N VAL A 192 -6.21 -4.38 -11.71
CA VAL A 192 -5.17 -3.33 -11.72
C VAL A 192 -4.19 -3.54 -10.57
N LEU A 193 -4.71 -3.88 -9.39
CA LEU A 193 -3.90 -4.16 -8.22
C LEU A 193 -3.02 -5.41 -8.35
N LEU A 194 -3.53 -6.50 -8.94
CA LEU A 194 -2.73 -7.70 -9.24
C LEU A 194 -1.57 -7.37 -10.19
N TRP A 195 -1.83 -6.61 -11.26
CA TRP A 195 -0.75 -6.11 -12.13
C TRP A 195 0.24 -5.23 -11.39
N ALA A 196 -0.24 -4.40 -10.48
CA ALA A 196 0.63 -3.55 -9.69
C ALA A 196 1.52 -4.37 -8.73
N GLN A 197 1.06 -5.50 -8.21
CA GLN A 197 1.86 -6.41 -7.40
C GLN A 197 2.94 -7.14 -8.23
N VAL A 198 2.75 -7.32 -9.54
CA VAL A 198 3.80 -7.75 -10.48
C VAL A 198 4.80 -6.62 -10.76
N PHE A 199 4.32 -5.47 -11.22
CA PHE A 199 5.17 -4.43 -11.79
C PHE A 199 5.85 -3.54 -10.74
N THR A 200 5.20 -3.28 -9.60
CA THR A 200 5.75 -2.34 -8.59
C THR A 200 7.10 -2.82 -8.06
N PRO A 201 7.28 -4.09 -7.62
CA PRO A 201 8.59 -4.57 -7.19
C PRO A 201 9.62 -4.55 -8.33
N LEU A 202 9.24 -4.92 -9.55
CA LEU A 202 10.15 -4.94 -10.71
C LEU A 202 10.66 -3.54 -11.09
N LEU A 203 9.79 -2.55 -11.09
CA LEU A 203 10.11 -1.18 -11.46
C LEU A 203 10.87 -0.45 -10.34
N MET A 204 10.45 -0.64 -9.09
CA MET A 204 11.05 0.04 -7.94
C MET A 204 12.41 -0.51 -7.53
N MET A 205 12.73 -1.75 -7.90
CA MET A 205 14.05 -2.36 -7.66
C MET A 205 15.09 -2.07 -8.75
N ARG A 206 14.68 -1.56 -9.93
CA ARG A 206 15.61 -1.25 -11.05
C ARG A 206 16.49 -0.01 -10.83
N GLY A 207 16.24 0.77 -9.78
CA GLY A 207 17.12 1.86 -9.37
C GLY A 207 16.93 2.20 -7.90
N SER A 208 18.03 2.48 -7.19
CA SER A 208 18.04 2.78 -5.74
C SER A 208 17.18 4.00 -5.34
N MET A 209 16.72 4.79 -6.31
CA MET A 209 15.81 5.93 -6.13
C MET A 209 14.60 5.92 -7.08
N ALA A 210 14.15 4.77 -7.58
CA ALA A 210 13.02 4.70 -8.51
C ALA A 210 11.69 5.10 -7.82
N SER A 211 11.49 6.40 -7.68
CA SER A 211 10.24 7.02 -7.30
C SER A 211 9.46 7.30 -8.59
N PRO A 212 8.16 6.99 -8.68
CA PRO A 212 7.38 7.35 -9.86
C PRO A 212 7.50 8.86 -10.09
N GLY A 213 8.02 9.23 -11.27
CA GLY A 213 8.21 10.64 -11.63
C GLY A 213 6.87 11.39 -11.69
N PRO A 214 6.89 12.73 -11.67
CA PRO A 214 5.66 13.53 -11.71
C PRO A 214 4.75 13.18 -12.89
N GLY A 215 5.31 12.88 -14.07
CA GLY A 215 4.55 12.47 -15.25
C GLY A 215 3.75 11.18 -15.06
N TRP A 216 4.27 10.21 -14.30
CA TRP A 216 3.52 8.99 -13.97
C TRP A 216 2.33 9.27 -13.06
N LEU A 217 2.51 10.15 -12.06
CA LEU A 217 1.45 10.55 -11.15
C LEU A 217 0.38 11.39 -11.85
N VAL A 218 0.77 12.25 -12.79
CA VAL A 218 -0.16 12.99 -13.65
C VAL A 218 -0.93 12.03 -14.55
N CYS A 219 -0.27 11.07 -15.20
CA CYS A 219 -0.94 10.06 -16.01
C CYS A 219 -1.94 9.23 -15.17
N ALA A 220 -1.54 8.81 -13.98
CA ALA A 220 -2.43 8.10 -13.05
C ALA A 220 -3.64 8.95 -12.63
N ALA A 221 -3.45 10.24 -12.36
CA ALA A 221 -4.52 11.17 -12.03
C ALA A 221 -5.49 11.33 -13.21
N VAL A 222 -4.98 11.55 -14.42
CA VAL A 222 -5.79 11.68 -15.64
C VAL A 222 -6.60 10.41 -15.91
N LEU A 223 -5.96 9.25 -15.87
CA LEU A 223 -6.64 7.97 -16.06
C LEU A 223 -7.70 7.72 -14.98
N LEU A 224 -7.41 8.03 -13.71
CA LEU A 224 -8.38 7.91 -12.63
C LEU A 224 -9.57 8.85 -12.86
N ILE A 225 -9.35 10.12 -13.25
CA ILE A 225 -10.42 11.08 -13.55
C ILE A 225 -11.28 10.58 -14.72
N LEU A 226 -10.68 10.01 -15.77
CA LEU A 226 -11.42 9.41 -16.88
C LEU A 226 -12.29 8.25 -16.42
N VAL A 227 -11.76 7.36 -15.56
CA VAL A 227 -12.54 6.26 -14.98
C VAL A 227 -13.67 6.77 -14.09
N LEU A 228 -13.41 7.80 -13.27
CA LEU A 228 -14.43 8.43 -12.44
C LEU A 228 -15.53 9.07 -13.29
N GLY A 229 -15.17 9.75 -14.38
CA GLY A 229 -16.12 10.32 -15.34
C GLY A 229 -16.99 9.25 -15.99
N TYR A 230 -16.38 8.17 -16.48
CA TYR A 230 -17.10 7.04 -17.05
C TYR A 230 -18.03 6.35 -16.03
N ALA A 231 -17.52 6.06 -14.83
CA ALA A 231 -18.32 5.45 -13.76
C ALA A 231 -19.51 6.34 -13.37
N SER A 232 -19.28 7.65 -13.22
CA SER A 232 -20.34 8.61 -12.87
C SER A 232 -21.39 8.73 -13.96
N TYR A 233 -20.98 8.75 -15.23
CA TYR A 233 -21.90 8.74 -16.37
C TYR A 233 -22.79 7.50 -16.36
N GLN A 234 -22.21 6.32 -16.16
CA GLN A 234 -22.96 5.06 -16.04
C GLN A 234 -23.89 5.05 -14.82
N GLY A 235 -23.41 5.57 -13.68
CA GLY A 235 -24.22 5.70 -12.47
C GLY A 235 -25.44 6.58 -12.67
N LEU A 236 -25.28 7.73 -13.34
CA LEU A 236 -26.36 8.69 -13.60
C LEU A 236 -27.42 8.15 -14.57
N ALA A 237 -27.05 7.27 -15.50
CA ALA A 237 -27.96 6.74 -16.53
C ALA A 237 -29.13 5.90 -15.97
N GLY A 238 -29.05 5.43 -14.72
CA GLY A 238 -30.08 4.61 -14.08
C GLY A 238 -30.40 4.97 -12.63
N PHE A 239 -29.98 6.15 -12.15
CA PHE A 239 -30.16 6.54 -10.76
C PHE A 239 -31.46 7.32 -10.55
N SER A 240 -32.31 6.81 -9.67
CA SER A 240 -33.64 7.38 -9.40
C SER A 240 -33.63 8.58 -8.44
N ALA A 241 -32.55 8.75 -7.67
CA ALA A 241 -32.44 9.79 -6.65
C ALA A 241 -31.73 11.05 -7.17
N ALA A 242 -31.48 12.00 -6.27
CA ALA A 242 -30.90 13.28 -6.63
C ALA A 242 -29.46 13.13 -7.22
N PRO A 243 -29.17 13.65 -8.42
CA PRO A 243 -27.89 13.45 -9.11
C PRO A 243 -26.64 13.85 -8.32
N TRP A 244 -26.77 14.80 -7.39
CA TRP A 244 -25.66 15.25 -6.56
C TRP A 244 -25.09 14.14 -5.67
N LEU A 245 -25.86 13.10 -5.34
CA LEU A 245 -25.40 11.93 -4.59
C LEU A 245 -24.35 11.11 -5.35
N ILE A 246 -24.26 11.26 -6.67
CA ILE A 246 -23.21 10.66 -7.51
C ILE A 246 -22.13 11.69 -7.82
N VAL A 247 -22.54 12.89 -8.23
CA VAL A 247 -21.60 13.94 -8.69
C VAL A 247 -20.71 14.45 -7.56
N ALA A 248 -21.22 14.63 -6.33
CA ALA A 248 -20.41 15.16 -5.24
C ALA A 248 -19.29 14.20 -4.79
N PRO A 249 -19.55 12.89 -4.57
CA PRO A 249 -18.48 11.93 -4.31
C PRO A 249 -17.48 11.82 -5.47
N ALA A 250 -17.95 11.81 -6.73
CA ALA A 250 -17.08 11.75 -7.89
C ALA A 250 -16.16 12.98 -7.99
N ALA A 251 -16.71 14.18 -7.75
CA ALA A 251 -15.95 15.42 -7.72
C ALA A 251 -14.89 15.41 -6.61
N LEU A 252 -15.24 14.92 -5.41
CA LEU A 252 -14.29 14.77 -4.31
C LEU A 252 -13.14 13.82 -4.70
N LEU A 253 -13.44 12.66 -5.27
CA LEU A 253 -12.43 11.71 -5.73
C LEU A 253 -11.55 12.31 -6.84
N ALA A 254 -12.12 13.07 -7.77
CA ALA A 254 -11.37 13.75 -8.81
C ALA A 254 -10.42 14.82 -8.25
N VAL A 255 -10.89 15.61 -7.27
CA VAL A 255 -10.05 16.59 -6.56
C VAL A 255 -8.89 15.89 -5.84
N LEU A 256 -9.16 14.79 -5.12
CA LEU A 256 -8.12 14.01 -4.46
C LEU A 256 -7.14 13.37 -5.46
N ALA A 257 -7.63 12.93 -6.63
CA ALA A 257 -6.80 12.42 -7.72
C ALA A 257 -5.85 13.50 -8.28
N MET A 258 -6.34 14.73 -8.46
CA MET A 258 -5.52 15.86 -8.89
C MET A 258 -4.40 16.20 -7.90
N LEU A 259 -4.52 15.79 -6.64
CA LEU A 259 -3.49 15.99 -5.62
C LEU A 259 -2.37 14.94 -5.64
N LEU A 260 -2.51 13.84 -6.41
CA LEU A 260 -1.48 12.78 -6.51
C LEU A 260 -0.08 13.30 -6.88
N PRO A 261 0.10 14.22 -7.85
CA PRO A 261 1.42 14.71 -8.24
C PRO A 261 2.15 15.46 -7.12
N PHE A 262 1.43 16.02 -6.15
CA PHE A 262 2.01 16.75 -5.01
C PHE A 262 2.62 15.81 -3.96
N ARG A 263 2.35 14.50 -4.05
CA ARG A 263 2.89 13.44 -3.18
C ARG A 263 2.58 13.66 -1.69
N TRP A 264 1.48 14.34 -1.39
CA TRP A 264 1.05 14.56 -0.01
C TRP A 264 0.51 13.24 0.55
N LYS A 265 1.19 12.69 1.56
CA LYS A 265 0.81 11.43 2.20
C LYS A 265 -0.65 11.44 2.65
N LEU A 266 -1.11 12.56 3.21
CA LEU A 266 -2.50 12.75 3.63
C LEU A 266 -3.48 12.72 2.45
N ALA A 267 -3.12 13.25 1.28
CA ALA A 267 -3.97 13.18 0.09
C ALA A 267 -4.12 11.74 -0.43
N HIS A 268 -3.04 10.95 -0.39
CA HIS A 268 -3.12 9.53 -0.77
C HIS A 268 -4.00 8.74 0.20
N ILE A 269 -3.86 8.96 1.52
CA ILE A 269 -4.70 8.34 2.55
C ILE A 269 -6.16 8.78 2.39
N ALA A 270 -6.40 10.08 2.14
CA ALA A 270 -7.73 10.60 1.91
C ALA A 270 -8.38 9.99 0.66
N LEU A 271 -7.63 9.81 -0.44
CA LEU A 271 -8.13 9.16 -1.65
C LEU A 271 -8.52 7.70 -1.38
N VAL A 272 -7.70 6.98 -0.61
CA VAL A 272 -8.02 5.61 -0.17
C VAL A 272 -9.29 5.58 0.67
N ALA A 273 -9.37 6.41 1.71
CA ALA A 273 -10.51 6.45 2.63
C ALA A 273 -11.79 6.87 1.92
N ALA A 274 -11.72 7.92 1.08
CA ALA A 274 -12.84 8.37 0.27
C ALA A 274 -13.29 7.27 -0.71
N GLY A 275 -12.35 6.56 -1.35
CA GLY A 275 -12.67 5.42 -2.21
C GLY A 275 -13.48 4.34 -1.49
N LEU A 276 -13.05 3.93 -0.29
CA LEU A 276 -13.79 2.97 0.54
C LEU A 276 -15.16 3.49 0.97
N LEU A 277 -15.26 4.77 1.34
CA LEU A 277 -16.53 5.39 1.71
C LEU A 277 -17.51 5.44 0.53
N VAL A 278 -17.04 5.70 -0.70
CA VAL A 278 -17.87 5.63 -1.90
C VAL A 278 -18.37 4.21 -2.15
N MET A 279 -17.52 3.19 -1.99
CA MET A 279 -17.95 1.79 -2.11
C MET A 279 -19.00 1.43 -1.06
N ALA A 280 -18.80 1.83 0.20
CA ALA A 280 -19.73 1.55 1.29
C ALA A 280 -21.07 2.28 1.12
N ALA A 281 -21.04 3.58 0.80
CA ALA A 281 -22.24 4.37 0.52
C ALA A 281 -22.99 3.83 -0.71
N GLY A 282 -22.27 3.44 -1.74
CA GLY A 282 -22.81 2.79 -2.92
C GLY A 282 -23.50 1.46 -2.63
N PHE A 283 -22.89 0.63 -1.77
CA PHE A 283 -23.51 -0.61 -1.29
C PHE A 283 -24.82 -0.35 -0.57
N VAL A 284 -24.85 0.62 0.34
CA VAL A 284 -26.07 1.02 1.05
C VAL A 284 -27.14 1.52 0.07
N ALA A 285 -26.76 2.34 -0.92
CA ALA A 285 -27.68 2.87 -1.93
C ALA A 285 -28.21 1.81 -2.92
N ALA A 286 -27.52 0.68 -3.03
CA ALA A 286 -27.93 -0.47 -3.83
C ALA A 286 -28.84 -1.45 -3.06
N LEU A 287 -29.03 -1.27 -1.75
CA LEU A 287 -29.91 -2.13 -0.96
C LEU A 287 -31.38 -1.95 -1.39
N PRO A 288 -32.19 -3.04 -1.37
CA PRO A 288 -33.62 -2.95 -1.65
C PRO A 288 -34.30 -1.91 -0.76
N GLY A 289 -35.12 -1.04 -1.36
CA GLY A 289 -35.90 -0.02 -0.63
C GLY A 289 -35.16 1.29 -0.30
N THR A 290 -33.92 1.48 -0.77
CA THR A 290 -33.20 2.76 -0.63
C THR A 290 -33.32 3.60 -1.91
N TYR A 291 -32.36 3.50 -2.82
CA TYR A 291 -32.30 4.29 -4.06
C TYR A 291 -32.26 3.43 -5.34
N GLY A 292 -32.19 2.10 -5.20
CA GLY A 292 -32.09 1.17 -6.33
C GLY A 292 -30.86 1.42 -7.19
N ALA A 293 -29.75 1.88 -6.58
CA ALA A 293 -28.55 2.26 -7.31
C ALA A 293 -27.85 1.03 -7.92
N VAL A 294 -27.32 1.20 -9.13
CA VAL A 294 -26.44 0.19 -9.74
C VAL A 294 -25.11 0.16 -9.00
N LEU A 295 -24.82 -0.95 -8.32
CA LEU A 295 -23.63 -1.08 -7.47
C LEU A 295 -22.30 -1.08 -8.25
N ALA A 296 -22.32 -1.30 -9.56
CA ALA A 296 -21.12 -1.34 -10.38
C ALA A 296 -20.36 0.01 -10.41
N TRP A 297 -21.07 1.15 -10.44
CA TRP A 297 -20.42 2.47 -10.49
C TRP A 297 -19.63 2.83 -9.22
N PRO A 298 -20.18 2.73 -7.99
CA PRO A 298 -19.44 3.09 -6.79
C PRO A 298 -18.30 2.09 -6.54
N TRP A 299 -18.45 0.84 -7.00
CA TRP A 299 -17.39 -0.16 -6.93
C TRP A 299 -16.22 0.19 -7.83
N LEU A 300 -16.49 0.56 -9.08
CA LEU A 300 -15.46 0.96 -10.03
C LEU A 300 -14.78 2.26 -9.59
N ALA A 301 -15.56 3.29 -9.26
CA ALA A 301 -15.04 4.59 -8.85
C ALA A 301 -14.25 4.52 -7.54
N GLY A 302 -14.85 3.92 -6.51
CA GLY A 302 -14.24 3.79 -5.19
C GLY A 302 -13.08 2.81 -5.17
N GLY A 303 -13.22 1.66 -5.84
CA GLY A 303 -12.17 0.65 -5.94
C GLY A 303 -10.94 1.13 -6.71
N MET A 304 -11.12 1.86 -7.82
CA MET A 304 -10.00 2.44 -8.56
C MET A 304 -9.30 3.56 -7.77
N SER A 305 -10.07 4.37 -7.04
CA SER A 305 -9.51 5.38 -6.14
C SER A 305 -8.70 4.74 -5.01
N PHE A 306 -9.22 3.67 -4.42
CA PHE A 306 -8.50 2.84 -3.45
C PHE A 306 -7.20 2.28 -4.06
N ALA A 307 -7.26 1.71 -5.27
CA ALA A 307 -6.11 1.10 -5.93
C ALA A 307 -5.01 2.14 -6.19
N VAL A 308 -5.34 3.24 -6.85
CA VAL A 308 -4.38 4.30 -7.19
C VAL A 308 -3.82 4.96 -5.93
N GLY A 309 -4.66 5.26 -4.95
CA GLY A 309 -4.23 5.84 -3.67
C GLY A 309 -3.27 4.92 -2.90
N HIS A 310 -3.55 3.61 -2.85
CA HIS A 310 -2.66 2.64 -2.21
C HIS A 310 -1.32 2.52 -2.92
N LEU A 311 -1.31 2.50 -4.25
CA LEU A 311 -0.06 2.44 -5.02
C LEU A 311 0.79 3.69 -4.80
N ALA A 312 0.16 4.87 -4.76
CA ALA A 312 0.85 6.12 -4.46
C ALA A 312 1.41 6.14 -3.02
N LEU A 313 0.69 5.57 -2.05
CA LEU A 313 1.14 5.42 -0.67
C LEU A 313 2.32 4.45 -0.56
N ALA A 314 2.21 3.25 -1.15
CA ALA A 314 3.26 2.23 -1.15
C ALA A 314 4.54 2.78 -1.81
N ALA A 315 4.40 3.50 -2.92
CA ALA A 315 5.51 4.15 -3.58
C ALA A 315 6.20 5.21 -2.71
N GLY A 316 5.42 6.01 -1.97
CA GLY A 316 5.93 6.99 -1.01
C GLY A 316 6.69 6.34 0.14
N MET A 317 6.16 5.26 0.72
CA MET A 317 6.78 4.50 1.80
C MET A 317 8.11 3.87 1.36
N TRP A 318 8.16 3.30 0.16
CA TRP A 318 9.40 2.77 -0.41
C TRP A 318 10.46 3.86 -0.58
N HIS A 319 10.08 5.01 -1.14
CA HIS A 319 11.01 6.11 -1.34
C HIS A 319 11.56 6.65 -0.01
N GLU A 320 10.73 6.78 1.02
CA GLU A 320 11.18 7.17 2.36
C GLU A 320 12.15 6.15 2.95
N ARG A 321 11.84 4.85 2.81
CA ARG A 321 12.70 3.75 3.24
C ARG A 321 14.06 3.78 2.53
N ALA A 322 14.07 3.88 1.20
CA ALA A 322 15.29 3.91 0.41
C ALA A 322 16.20 5.09 0.80
N ARG A 323 15.63 6.28 1.04
CA ARG A 323 16.38 7.44 1.52
C ARG A 323 17.00 7.21 2.90
N LYS A 324 16.25 6.62 3.83
CA LYS A 324 16.76 6.29 5.17
C LYS A 324 17.90 5.27 5.11
N LEU A 325 17.80 4.26 4.25
CA LEU A 325 18.86 3.27 4.03
C LEU A 325 20.12 3.92 3.44
N LEU A 326 19.98 4.83 2.48
CA LEU A 326 21.13 5.56 1.91
C LEU A 326 21.80 6.50 2.93
N ALA A 327 21.04 7.07 3.86
CA ALA A 327 21.61 7.92 4.92
C ALA A 327 22.43 7.13 5.97
N LEU A 328 22.35 5.80 5.96
CA LEU A 328 23.11 4.92 6.86
C LEU A 328 24.48 4.51 6.29
N PHE A 329 24.73 4.72 4.98
CA PHE A 329 25.98 4.40 4.28
C PHE A 329 26.71 5.66 3.83
#